data_AF-X0S265-F1
#
_entry.id   AF-X0S265-F1
#
_cell.length_a   1.000
_cell.length_b   1.000
_cell.length_c   1.000
_cell.angle_alpha   90.00
_cell.angle_beta   90.00
_cell.angle_gamma   90.00
#
_symmetry.space_group_name_H-M   'P 1'
#
loop_
_entity.id
_entity.type
_entity.pdbx_description
1 polymer ?
#
loop_
_entity_poly.entity_id
_entity_poly.type
_entity_poly.pdbx_seq_one_letter_code
_entity_poly.pdbx_strand_id
1 'polypeptide(L)'
;MSIPTDKTEWPSDYFSNDLRLMAATITRLELWDWFNEEHPPEDTGYSFWGHPNIDKISANLMDDEGNLNNPHSGCSFACAMRNMQTIAQIGFPAWKVKYENNSKCSE
;
A
#
# COMPACT_ATOMS: atom_id res chain seq x y z
N MET A 1 4.60 -12.32 6.56
CA MET A 1 3.15 -11.98 6.61
C MET A 1 2.47 -12.59 5.39
N SER A 2 1.24 -13.12 5.50
CA SER A 2 0.47 -13.62 4.35
C SER A 2 -0.54 -12.56 3.91
N ILE A 3 -0.45 -12.12 2.65
CA ILE A 3 -1.33 -11.11 2.06
C ILE A 3 -2.15 -11.75 0.93
N PRO A 4 -3.47 -11.53 0.87
CA PRO A 4 -4.29 -12.09 -0.20
C PRO A 4 -3.91 -11.55 -1.59
N THR A 5 -3.79 -12.44 -2.56
CA THR A 5 -3.57 -12.11 -3.98
C THR A 5 -4.87 -12.03 -4.77
N ASP A 6 -5.93 -12.68 -4.28
CA ASP A 6 -7.26 -12.65 -4.90
C ASP A 6 -7.89 -11.26 -4.75
N LYS A 7 -8.34 -10.70 -5.87
CA LYS A 7 -9.00 -9.38 -5.94
C LYS A 7 -10.25 -9.31 -5.06
N THR A 8 -10.97 -10.42 -4.89
CA THR A 8 -12.23 -10.46 -4.12
C THR A 8 -12.01 -10.32 -2.61
N GLU A 9 -10.77 -10.54 -2.13
CA GLU A 9 -10.41 -10.38 -0.73
C GLU A 9 -10.12 -8.91 -0.36
N TRP A 10 -9.90 -8.04 -1.33
CA TRP A 10 -9.69 -6.62 -1.13
C TRP A 10 -11.02 -5.84 -1.12
N PRO A 11 -11.06 -4.58 -0.64
CA PRO A 11 -12.24 -3.73 -0.77
C PRO A 11 -12.75 -3.63 -2.22
N SER A 12 -13.99 -3.25 -2.45
CA SER A 12 -14.54 -3.17 -3.82
C SER A 12 -14.52 -1.77 -4.43
N ASP A 13 -13.80 -0.83 -3.82
CA ASP A 13 -13.72 0.55 -4.32
C ASP A 13 -12.69 0.72 -5.45
N TYR A 14 -12.64 1.93 -6.01
CA TYR A 14 -11.74 2.25 -7.12
C TYR A 14 -10.25 2.13 -6.78
N PHE A 15 -9.87 2.23 -5.50
CA PHE A 15 -8.47 2.24 -5.05
C PHE A 15 -7.98 0.85 -4.62
N SER A 16 -8.90 -0.11 -4.47
CA SER A 16 -8.60 -1.49 -4.13
C SER A 16 -7.53 -2.15 -5.00
N ASN A 17 -7.62 -1.96 -6.31
CA ASN A 17 -6.66 -2.57 -7.23
C ASN A 17 -5.24 -2.07 -6.96
N ASP A 18 -5.09 -0.77 -6.77
CA ASP A 18 -3.83 -0.10 -6.49
C ASP A 18 -3.23 -0.59 -5.16
N LEU A 19 -4.05 -0.71 -4.11
CA LEU A 19 -3.64 -1.23 -2.81
C LEU A 19 -3.15 -2.68 -2.89
N ARG A 20 -3.85 -3.51 -3.67
CA ARG A 20 -3.45 -4.91 -3.89
C ARG A 20 -2.14 -5.03 -4.65
N LEU A 21 -1.98 -4.29 -5.75
CA LEU A 21 -0.75 -4.30 -6.54
C LEU A 21 0.45 -3.78 -5.73
N MET A 22 0.23 -2.75 -4.92
CA MET A 22 1.22 -2.25 -3.96
C MET A 22 1.62 -3.34 -2.96
N ALA A 23 0.65 -4.02 -2.34
CA ALA A 23 0.93 -5.06 -1.36
C ALA A 23 1.64 -6.28 -1.97
N ALA A 24 1.29 -6.67 -3.19
CA ALA A 24 1.98 -7.72 -3.94
C ALA A 24 3.44 -7.32 -4.22
N THR A 25 3.68 -6.06 -4.61
CA THR A 25 5.01 -5.51 -4.83
C THR A 25 5.84 -5.54 -3.54
N ILE A 26 5.30 -5.06 -2.43
CA ILE A 26 5.97 -5.05 -1.12
C ILE A 26 6.29 -6.45 -0.63
N THR A 27 5.39 -7.41 -0.86
CA THR A 27 5.62 -8.82 -0.54
C THR A 27 6.81 -9.37 -1.33
N ARG A 28 6.86 -9.13 -2.65
CA ARG A 28 7.98 -9.57 -3.50
C ARG A 28 9.30 -8.89 -3.14
N LEU A 29 9.25 -7.64 -2.68
CA LEU A 29 10.44 -6.89 -2.27
C LEU A 29 10.88 -7.15 -0.82
N GLU A 30 10.11 -7.96 -0.07
CA GLU A 30 10.33 -8.30 1.35
C GLU A 30 10.41 -7.05 2.25
N LEU A 31 9.56 -6.05 1.99
CA LEU A 31 9.60 -4.74 2.68
C LEU A 31 8.60 -4.60 3.83
N TRP A 32 7.89 -5.65 4.21
CA TRP A 32 6.88 -5.58 5.28
C TRP A 32 7.46 -5.19 6.64
N ASP A 33 8.64 -5.70 6.99
CA ASP A 33 9.30 -5.36 8.27
C ASP A 33 9.71 -3.88 8.29
N TRP A 34 10.18 -3.34 7.15
CA TRP A 34 10.45 -1.91 7.02
C TRP A 34 9.18 -1.09 7.24
N PHE A 35 8.06 -1.44 6.61
CA PHE A 35 6.78 -0.76 6.84
C PHE A 35 6.28 -0.84 8.29
N ASN A 36 6.65 -1.88 9.04
CA ASN A 36 6.26 -2.02 10.44
C ASN A 36 7.05 -1.05 11.35
N GLU A 37 8.31 -0.79 11.03
CA GLU A 37 9.25 -0.02 11.87
C GLU A 37 9.45 1.42 11.42
N GLU A 38 9.12 1.74 10.18
CA GLU A 38 9.42 3.05 9.61
C GLU A 38 8.54 4.17 10.18
N HIS A 39 9.13 5.37 10.18
CA HIS A 39 8.50 6.60 10.62
C HIS A 39 8.70 7.66 9.53
N PRO A 40 7.73 7.89 8.63
CA PRO A 40 7.85 8.91 7.62
C PRO A 40 7.99 10.27 8.32
N PRO A 41 8.81 11.20 7.82
CA PRO A 41 9.01 12.48 8.51
C PRO A 41 7.68 13.22 8.70
N GLU A 42 7.48 13.82 9.88
CA GLU A 42 6.18 14.40 10.26
C GLU A 42 5.72 15.55 9.34
N ASP A 43 6.68 16.29 8.78
CA ASP A 43 6.47 17.49 7.97
C ASP A 43 6.14 17.18 6.50
N THR A 44 6.57 16.05 6.00
CA THR A 44 6.51 15.69 4.57
C THR A 44 5.74 14.40 4.31
N GLY A 45 5.81 13.47 5.25
CA GLY A 45 5.29 12.12 5.10
C GLY A 45 5.87 11.41 3.89
N TYR A 46 5.15 10.38 3.44
CA TYR A 46 5.53 9.57 2.28
C TYR A 46 5.62 10.34 0.95
N SER A 47 4.91 11.45 0.82
CA SER A 47 4.80 12.17 -0.47
C SER A 47 6.11 12.83 -0.91
N PHE A 48 6.98 13.20 0.04
CA PHE A 48 8.25 13.88 -0.27
C PHE A 48 9.46 13.25 0.43
N TRP A 49 9.28 12.07 1.01
CA TRP A 49 10.36 11.35 1.65
C TRP A 49 11.22 10.63 0.61
N GLY A 50 12.47 11.08 0.43
CA GLY A 50 13.44 10.48 -0.49
C GLY A 50 14.11 9.22 0.06
N HIS A 51 13.34 8.22 0.49
CA HIS A 51 13.88 6.97 1.03
C HIS A 51 14.16 5.94 -0.09
N PRO A 52 15.30 5.22 -0.10
CA PRO A 52 15.61 4.26 -1.16
C PRO A 52 14.57 3.15 -1.36
N ASN A 53 13.87 2.73 -0.30
CA ASN A 53 12.78 1.74 -0.43
C ASN A 53 11.56 2.29 -1.17
N ILE A 54 11.31 3.61 -1.10
CA ILE A 54 10.21 4.26 -1.84
C ILE A 54 10.52 4.21 -3.34
N ASP A 55 11.75 4.55 -3.72
CA ASP A 55 12.23 4.45 -5.10
C ASP A 55 12.18 3.01 -5.61
N LYS A 56 12.61 2.06 -4.77
CA LYS A 56 12.59 0.63 -5.07
C LYS A 56 11.17 0.12 -5.33
N ILE A 57 10.19 0.53 -4.52
CA ILE A 57 8.77 0.17 -4.71
C ILE A 57 8.25 0.77 -6.02
N SER A 58 8.46 2.07 -6.23
CA SER A 58 7.99 2.77 -7.43
C SER A 58 8.52 2.15 -8.72
N ALA A 59 9.81 1.79 -8.74
CA ALA A 59 10.48 1.16 -9.88
C ALA A 59 10.08 -0.31 -10.10
N ASN A 60 9.38 -0.94 -9.16
CA ASN A 60 9.01 -2.35 -9.23
C ASN A 60 7.50 -2.58 -9.22
N LEU A 61 6.68 -1.53 -9.24
CA LEU A 61 5.23 -1.70 -9.24
C LEU A 61 4.78 -2.32 -10.57
N MET A 62 4.10 -3.46 -10.47
CA MET A 62 3.64 -4.23 -11.62
C MET A 62 2.11 -4.24 -11.67
N ASP A 63 1.56 -4.29 -12.87
CA ASP A 63 0.16 -4.63 -13.09
C ASP A 63 -0.09 -6.14 -12.97
N ASP A 64 -1.33 -6.58 -13.22
CA ASP A 64 -1.72 -8.00 -13.16
C ASP A 64 -1.08 -8.87 -14.24
N GLU A 65 -0.56 -8.26 -15.31
CA GLU A 65 0.13 -8.94 -16.40
C GLU A 65 1.64 -9.05 -16.14
N GLY A 66 2.12 -8.44 -15.05
CA GLY A 66 3.53 -8.41 -14.69
C GLY A 66 4.32 -7.32 -15.40
N ASN A 67 3.65 -6.38 -16.09
CA ASN A 67 4.32 -5.25 -16.72
C ASN A 67 4.61 -4.18 -15.67
N LEU A 68 5.79 -3.54 -15.76
CA LEU A 68 6.11 -2.38 -14.95
C LEU A 68 5.19 -1.21 -15.33
N ASN A 69 4.27 -0.89 -14.42
CA ASN A 69 3.31 0.17 -14.61
C ASN A 69 2.94 0.71 -13.24
N ASN A 70 3.41 1.91 -12.91
CA ASN A 70 3.02 2.61 -11.70
C ASN A 70 1.83 3.53 -12.02
N PRO A 71 0.58 3.16 -11.69
CA PRO A 71 -0.60 3.95 -12.01
C PRO A 71 -0.79 5.13 -11.05
N HIS A 72 0.05 5.27 -10.03
CA HIS A 72 -0.14 6.25 -8.98
C HIS A 72 0.40 7.64 -9.35
N SER A 73 -0.39 8.66 -9.07
CA SER A 73 0.14 9.98 -8.74
C SER A 73 0.93 9.94 -7.41
N GLY A 74 1.77 10.94 -7.14
CA GLY A 74 2.51 11.03 -5.86
C GLY A 74 1.61 10.97 -4.62
N CYS A 75 0.41 11.59 -4.69
CA CYS A 75 -0.57 11.54 -3.59
C CYS A 75 -1.15 10.14 -3.39
N SER A 76 -1.65 9.50 -4.45
CA SER A 76 -2.17 8.13 -4.39
C SER A 76 -1.10 7.12 -3.98
N PHE A 77 0.16 7.34 -4.36
CA PHE A 77 1.28 6.47 -3.98
C PHE A 77 1.55 6.56 -2.48
N ALA A 78 1.59 7.78 -1.93
CA ALA A 78 1.74 8.00 -0.49
C ALA A 78 0.56 7.43 0.31
N CYS A 79 -0.67 7.58 -0.18
CA CYS A 79 -1.86 6.96 0.43
C CYS A 79 -1.76 5.43 0.45
N ALA A 80 -1.32 4.81 -0.65
CA ALA A 80 -1.10 3.37 -0.70
C ALA A 80 -0.06 2.93 0.33
N MET A 81 1.10 3.59 0.38
CA MET A 81 2.15 3.27 1.36
C MET A 81 1.69 3.41 2.82
N ARG A 82 0.87 4.41 3.14
CA ARG A 82 0.26 4.53 4.49
C ARG A 82 -0.65 3.35 4.84
N ASN A 83 -1.40 2.83 3.86
CA ASN A 83 -2.20 1.61 4.05
C ASN A 83 -1.29 0.40 4.28
N MET A 84 -0.18 0.30 3.55
CA MET A 84 0.80 -0.79 3.73
C MET A 84 1.47 -0.73 5.10
N GLN A 85 1.83 0.46 5.58
CA GLN A 85 2.30 0.68 6.96
C GLN A 85 1.26 0.16 7.97
N THR A 86 -0.01 0.51 7.77
CA THR A 86 -1.09 0.06 8.67
C THR A 86 -1.26 -1.46 8.60
N ILE A 87 -1.26 -2.06 7.41
CA ILE A 87 -1.33 -3.52 7.22
C ILE A 87 -0.15 -4.21 7.92
N ALA A 88 1.06 -3.66 7.81
CA ALA A 88 2.25 -4.21 8.47
C ALA A 88 2.08 -4.24 10.00
N GLN A 89 1.49 -3.19 10.57
CA GLN A 89 1.32 -3.01 12.02
C GLN A 89 0.17 -3.82 12.63
N ILE A 90 -0.98 -3.93 11.94
CA ILE A 90 -2.19 -4.57 12.51
C ILE A 90 -2.67 -5.81 11.76
N GLY A 91 -2.05 -6.13 10.64
CA GLY A 91 -2.44 -7.22 9.76
C GLY A 91 -3.60 -6.87 8.81
N PHE A 92 -3.66 -7.58 7.69
CA PHE A 92 -4.66 -7.36 6.63
C PHE A 92 -6.12 -7.45 7.12
N PRO A 93 -6.55 -8.47 7.91
CA PRO A 93 -7.96 -8.56 8.32
C PRO A 93 -8.43 -7.37 9.16
N ALA A 94 -7.61 -6.92 10.10
CA ALA A 94 -7.93 -5.77 10.95
C ALA A 94 -7.91 -4.46 10.15
N TRP A 95 -6.95 -4.31 9.24
CA TRP A 95 -6.90 -3.17 8.33
C TRP A 95 -8.15 -3.09 7.44
N LYS A 96 -8.59 -4.20 6.84
CA LYS A 96 -9.76 -4.23 5.95
C LYS A 96 -11.02 -3.71 6.65
N VAL A 97 -11.29 -4.19 7.87
CA VAL A 97 -12.41 -3.71 8.70
C VAL A 97 -12.31 -2.19 8.96
N LYS A 98 -11.11 -1.70 9.32
CA LYS A 98 -10.88 -0.27 9.56
C LYS A 98 -11.09 0.58 8.30
N TYR A 99 -10.58 0.12 7.17
CA TYR A 99 -10.67 0.80 5.87
C TYR A 99 -12.14 0.92 5.43
N GLU A 100 -12.89 -0.18 5.47
CA GLU A 100 -14.31 -0.20 5.08
C GLU A 100 -15.18 0.67 6.00
N ASN A 101 -14.91 0.71 7.30
CA ASN A 101 -15.65 1.57 8.22
C ASN A 101 -15.41 3.07 7.95
N ASN A 102 -14.17 3.46 7.63
CA ASN A 102 -13.85 4.85 7.30
C ASN A 102 -14.48 5.28 5.96
N SER A 103 -14.57 4.39 4.97
CA SER A 103 -15.24 4.69 3.70
C SER A 103 -16.75 4.91 3.84
N LYS A 104 -17.39 4.40 4.91
CA LYS A 104 -18.83 4.50 5.15
C LYS A 104 -19.26 5.75 5.93
N CYS A 105 -18.33 6.50 6.53
CA CYS A 105 -18.64 7.69 7.34
C CYS A 105 -18.44 9.03 6.59
N SER A 106 -18.52 9.02 5.25
CA SER A 106 -18.38 10.22 4.41
C SER A 106 -19.72 10.80 3.93
N GLU A 107 -20.78 10.66 4.73
CA GLU A 107 -22.10 11.30 4.49
C GLU A 107 -22.42 12.36 5.55
#